data_AF-A0A9P3MZ31-F1
#
_entry.id   AF-A0A9P3MZ31-F1
#
_cell.length_a   1.000
_cell.length_b   1.000
_cell.length_c   1.000
_cell.angle_alpha   90.00
_cell.angle_beta   90.00
_cell.angle_gamma   90.00
#
_symmetry.space_group_name_H-M   'P 1'
#
loop_
_entity.id
_entity.type
_entity.pdbx_description
1 polymer ?
#
loop_
_entity_poly.entity_id
_entity_poly.type
_entity_poly.pdbx_seq_one_letter_code
_entity_poly.pdbx_strand_id
1 'polypeptide(L)' 'MEVVYEWALGTPFADICPLTNVAEGTIVRTILRLDETCREFRNAARLLGNAELMATMEAGSAAIKRDIVFAASLYVS' A
#
# COMPACT_ATOMS: atom_id res chain seq x y z
N MET A 1 -0.68 11.57 -4.70
CA MET A 1 0.00 10.55 -5.53
C MET A 1 1.45 10.39 -5.13
N GLU A 2 2.19 11.49 -4.98
CA GLU A 2 3.61 11.49 -4.54
C GLU A 2 3.86 10.75 -3.21
N VAL A 3 3.04 11.01 -2.19
CA VAL A 3 3.12 10.38 -0.85
C VAL A 3 3.20 8.85 -0.89
N VAL A 4 2.37 8.20 -1.71
CA VAL A 4 2.31 6.73 -1.79
C VAL A 4 3.43 6.18 -2.65
N TYR A 5 3.87 6.94 -3.64
CA TYR A 5 5.01 6.60 -4.47
C TYR A 5 6.32 6.61 -3.66
N GLU A 6 6.56 7.68 -2.89
CA GLU A 6 7.67 7.78 -1.94
C GLU A 6 7.63 6.65 -0.89
N TRP A 7 6.43 6.29 -0.43
CA TRP A 7 6.27 5.14 0.44
C TRP A 7 6.67 3.81 -0.22
N ALA A 8 6.34 3.60 -1.50
CA ALA A 8 6.75 2.40 -2.22
C ALA A 8 8.27 2.37 -2.49
N LEU A 9 8.92 3.53 -2.57
CA LEU A 9 10.37 3.65 -2.78
C LEU A 9 11.23 3.40 -1.53
N GLY A 10 10.61 3.28 -0.35
CA GLY A 10 11.34 3.00 0.90
C GLY A 10 11.55 4.23 1.80
N THR A 11 11.08 5.42 1.39
CA THR A 11 11.22 6.67 2.17
C THR A 11 10.61 6.52 3.58
N PRO A 12 11.29 6.92 4.67
CA PRO A 12 10.75 6.83 6.02
C PRO A 12 9.42 7.59 6.18
N PHE A 13 8.50 7.08 7.02
CA PHE A 13 7.19 7.71 7.20
C PHE A 13 7.29 9.16 7.71
N ALA A 14 8.28 9.45 8.57
CA ALA A 14 8.55 10.78 9.09
C ALA A 14 8.89 11.80 7.99
N ASP A 15 9.55 11.38 6.92
CA ASP A 15 9.92 12.22 5.78
C ASP A 15 8.77 12.38 4.79
N ILE A 16 7.81 11.45 4.80
CA ILE A 16 6.61 11.47 3.95
C ILE A 16 5.51 12.37 4.53
N CYS A 17 5.35 12.40 5.85
CA CYS A 17 4.41 13.28 6.53
C CYS A 17 4.45 14.75 6.08
N PRO A 18 5.63 15.41 5.97
CA PRO A 18 5.71 16.82 5.56
C PRO A 18 5.46 17.05 4.07
N LEU A 19 5.42 16.00 3.22
CA LEU A 19 5.13 16.15 1.78
C LEU A 19 3.67 16.54 1.51
N THR A 20 2.81 16.48 2.52
CA THR A 20 1.37 16.75 2.38
C THR A 20 0.77 17.34 3.64
N ASN A 21 -0.28 18.15 3.49
CA ASN A 21 -1.00 18.74 4.62
C ASN A 21 -2.14 17.83 5.14
N VAL A 22 -2.22 16.58 4.70
CA VAL A 22 -3.22 15.62 5.21
C VAL A 22 -2.73 14.92 6.48
N ALA A 23 -3.65 14.61 7.38
CA ALA A 23 -3.35 13.88 8.60
C ALA A 23 -2.75 12.49 8.31
N GLU A 24 -1.81 12.06 9.14
CA GLU A 24 -1.05 10.81 9.03
C GLU A 24 -1.98 9.58 8.98
N GLY A 25 -3.03 9.60 9.79
CA GLY A 25 -4.03 8.52 9.79
C GLY A 25 -4.75 8.39 8.44
N THR A 26 -4.91 9.49 7.68
CA THR A 26 -5.47 9.45 6.32
C THR A 26 -4.46 8.89 5.33
N ILE A 27 -3.16 9.16 5.50
CA ILE A 27 -2.10 8.56 4.70
C ILE A 27 -2.10 7.04 4.89
N VAL A 28 -2.07 6.58 6.14
CA VAL A 28 -2.11 5.15 6.50
C VAL A 28 -3.35 4.46 5.92
N ARG A 29 -4.54 5.04 6.11
CA ARG A 29 -5.79 4.49 5.55
C ARG A 29 -5.77 4.42 4.03
N THR A 30 -5.18 5.40 3.35
CA THR A 30 -5.07 5.42 1.89
C THR A 30 -4.16 4.29 1.40
N ILE A 31 -3.03 4.05 2.08
CA ILE A 31 -2.10 2.96 1.73
C ILE A 31 -2.77 1.60 1.95
N LEU A 32 -3.48 1.41 3.06
CA LEU A 32 -4.23 0.18 3.33
C LEU A 32 -5.31 -0.09 2.27
N ARG A 33 -6.06 0.94 1.89
CA ARG A 33 -7.05 0.83 0.79
C ARG A 33 -6.40 0.48 -0.54
N LEU A 34 -5.22 1.04 -0.82
CA LEU A 34 -4.47 0.69 -2.03
C LEU A 34 -4.05 -0.79 -2.02
N ASP A 35 -3.60 -1.34 -0.88
CA ASP A 35 -3.31 -2.79 -0.80
C ASP A 35 -4.54 -3.65 -1.09
N GLU A 36 -5.69 -3.25 -0.56
CA GLU A 36 -6.96 -3.93 -0.79
C GLU A 36 -7.32 -3.90 -2.29
N THR A 37 -7.22 -2.74 -2.93
CA THR A 37 -7.42 -2.61 -4.38
C THR A 37 -6.43 -3.48 -5.18
N CYS A 38 -5.14 -3.52 -4.82
CA CYS A 38 -4.16 -4.39 -5.46
C CYS A 38 -4.54 -5.88 -5.33
N ARG A 39 -5.09 -6.31 -4.19
CA ARG A 39 -5.57 -7.68 -4.00
C ARG A 39 -6.78 -8.00 -4.87
N GLU A 40 -7.73 -7.07 -4.97
CA GLU A 40 -8.90 -7.20 -5.85
C GLU A 40 -8.48 -7.33 -7.32
N PHE A 41 -7.58 -6.46 -7.79
CA PHE A 41 -7.04 -6.54 -9.15
C PHE A 41 -6.27 -7.83 -9.41
N ARG A 42 -5.50 -8.33 -8.44
CA ARG A 42 -4.84 -9.64 -8.57
C ARG A 42 -5.85 -10.78 -8.74
N ASN A 43 -6.95 -10.76 -8.00
CA ASN A 43 -8.02 -11.75 -8.13
C ASN A 43 -8.73 -11.64 -9.50
N ALA A 44 -9.01 -10.42 -9.95
CA ALA A 44 -9.57 -10.18 -11.28
C ALA A 44 -8.61 -10.64 -12.40
N ALA A 45 -7.32 -10.33 -12.29
CA ALA A 45 -6.28 -10.75 -13.22
C ALA A 45 -6.17 -12.28 -13.29
N ARG A 46 -6.31 -12.98 -12.16
CA ARG A 46 -6.38 -14.43 -12.10
C ARG A 46 -7.56 -14.99 -12.89
N LEU A 47 -8.74 -14.39 -12.76
CA LEU A 47 -9.94 -14.79 -13.51
C LEU A 47 -9.78 -14.57 -15.01
N LEU A 48 -9.09 -13.51 -15.41
CA LEU A 48 -8.80 -13.18 -16.80
C LEU A 48 -7.63 -13.97 -17.40
N GLY A 49 -6.86 -14.69 -16.59
CA GLY A 49 -5.65 -15.39 -17.03
C GLY A 49 -4.47 -14.48 -17.36
N ASN A 50 -4.47 -13.22 -16.88
CA ASN A 50 -3.40 -12.27 -17.14
C ASN A 50 -2.31 -12.34 -16.05
N ALA A 51 -1.25 -13.10 -16.34
CA ALA A 51 -0.14 -13.33 -15.42
C ALA A 51 0.73 -12.07 -15.17
N GLU A 52 0.89 -11.22 -16.18
CA GLU A 52 1.68 -9.98 -16.07
C GLU A 52 1.01 -8.98 -15.11
N LEU A 53 -0.32 -8.83 -15.23
CA LEU A 53 -1.09 -7.99 -14.32
C LEU A 53 -1.05 -8.54 -12.88
N MET A 54 -1.14 -9.86 -12.69
CA MET A 54 -0.98 -10.46 -11.36
C MET A 54 0.38 -10.13 -10.75
N ALA A 55 1.46 -10.34 -11.49
CA ALA A 55 2.82 -10.11 -11.00
C ALA A 55 3.05 -8.63 -10.67
N THR A 56 2.54 -7.72 -11.50
CA THR A 56 2.65 -6.27 -11.28
C THR A 56 1.90 -5.85 -10.00
N MET A 57 0.69 -6.35 -9.79
CA MET A 57 -0.09 -6.05 -8.58
C MET A 57 0.53 -6.66 -7.32
N GLU A 58 1.13 -7.85 -7.43
CA GLU A 58 1.84 -8.50 -6.33
C GLU A 58 3.11 -7.72 -5.93
N ALA A 59 3.90 -7.28 -6.90
CA ALA A 59 5.07 -6.43 -6.67
C ALA A 59 4.69 -5.09 -6.01
N GLY A 60 3.63 -4.44 -6.49
CA GLY A 60 3.13 -3.19 -5.90
C GLY A 60 2.63 -3.37 -4.46
N SER A 61 1.87 -4.44 -4.21
CA SER A 61 1.39 -4.79 -2.87
C SER A 61 2.54 -5.09 -1.90
N ALA A 62 3.59 -5.77 -2.36
CA ALA A 62 4.77 -6.06 -1.55
C ALA A 62 5.55 -4.77 -1.21
N ALA A 63 5.68 -3.82 -2.14
CA ALA A 63 6.42 -2.58 -1.92
C ALA A 63 5.79 -1.67 -0.85
N ILE A 64 4.46 -1.68 -0.73
CA ILE A 64 3.73 -0.84 0.23
C ILE A 64 3.52 -1.49 1.61
N LYS A 65 3.73 -2.80 1.72
CA LYS A 65 3.54 -3.59 2.95
C LYS A 65 4.74 -3.52 3.88
N ARG A 66 4.86 -2.41 4.63
CA ARG A 66 5.94 -2.23 5.61
C ARG A 66 5.53 -1.42 6.84
N ASP A 67 6.31 -1.58 7.91
CA ASP A 67 6.33 -0.77 9.14
C ASP A 67 4.95 -0.39 9.71
N ILE A 68 4.80 0.88 10.10
CA ILE A 68 3.68 1.45 10.86
C ILE A 68 2.32 1.27 10.19
N VAL A 69 2.29 1.13 8.85
CA VAL A 69 1.04 0.97 8.10
C VAL A 69 0.40 -0.40 8.36
N PHE A 70 1.23 -1.41 8.68
CA PHE A 70 0.79 -2.78 8.95
C PHE A 70 1.11 -3.24 10.38
N ALA A 71 1.24 -2.29 11.32
CA ALA A 71 1.40 -2.61 12.73
C ALA A 71 0.22 -3.45 13.24
N ALA A 72 0.51 -4.43 14.12
CA ALA A 72 -0.51 -5.31 14.67
C ALA A 72 -1.55 -4.53 15.47
N SER A 73 -2.81 -4.94 15.34
CA SER A 73 -3.89 -4.39 16.17
C SER A 73 -3.66 -4.73 17.63
N LEU A 74 -3.85 -3.74 18.51
CA LEU A 74 -3.76 -3.91 19.96
C LEU A 74 -4.94 -4.73 20.54
N TYR A 75 -5.98 -5.00 19.75
CA TYR A 75 -7.15 -5.79 20.19
C TYR A 75 -7.08 -7.27 19.80
N VAL A 76 -6.13 -7.65 18.94
CA VAL A 76 -6.06 -9.00 18.34
C VAL A 76 -4.68 -9.64 18.54
N SER A 77 -3.90 -9.11 19.49
CA SER A 77 -2.58 -9.64 19.89
C SER A 77 -2.69 -10.99 20.59
#